data_AF-A0A510V1W9-F1
#
_entry.id   AF-A0A510V1W9-F1
#
_cell.length_a   1.000
_cell.length_b   1.000
_cell.length_c   1.000
_cell.angle_alpha   90.00
_cell.angle_beta   90.00
_cell.angle_gamma   90.00
#
_symmetry.space_group_name_H-M   'P 1'
#
loop_
_entity.id
_entity.type
_entity.pdbx_description
1 polymer ?
#
loop_
_entity_poly.entity_id
_entity_poly.type
_entity_poly.pdbx_seq_one_letter_code
_entity_poly.pdbx_strand_id
1 'polypeptide(L)'
;MGSYTEVVLQLTFLPNTPEHVLAAFSALATSLPDDAPPLPAPHQVDETVDWEPTDEVSDPLSDPQPWLHDWSAWLSSSMTVSTTPHAQLTWSRTQRWVLSCRWGIKSWPESILPALQWLGPHLEGFDQRPIVLGYMQYGGDARPALVWLYRGRITLELLTPEDERM
;
A
#
# COMPACT_ATOMS: atom_id res chain seq x y z
N MET A 1 -16.02 19.43 8.45
CA MET A 1 -15.03 18.35 8.69
C MET A 1 -14.68 17.77 7.34
N GLY A 2 -13.41 17.60 7.01
CA GLY A 2 -13.00 16.93 5.78
C GLY A 2 -13.24 15.43 5.90
N SER A 3 -13.64 14.78 4.80
CA SER A 3 -13.75 13.32 4.73
C SER A 3 -12.38 12.73 4.45
N TYR A 4 -12.08 11.59 5.07
CA TYR A 4 -10.84 10.83 4.91
C TYR A 4 -11.17 9.39 4.52
N THR A 5 -10.26 8.73 3.81
CA THR A 5 -10.27 7.29 3.59
C THR A 5 -9.30 6.63 4.54
N GLU A 6 -9.78 5.75 5.40
CA GLU A 6 -8.96 4.78 6.11
C GLU A 6 -8.54 3.69 5.12
N VAL A 7 -7.24 3.42 5.03
CA VAL A 7 -6.68 2.37 4.18
C VAL A 7 -6.02 1.33 5.08
N VAL A 8 -6.43 0.08 4.95
CA VAL A 8 -5.84 -1.06 5.67
C VAL A 8 -5.43 -2.11 4.64
N LEU A 9 -4.12 -2.38 4.56
CA LEU A 9 -3.54 -3.28 3.55
C LEU A 9 -2.50 -4.20 4.18
N GLN A 10 -2.42 -5.41 3.64
CA GLN A 10 -1.31 -6.32 3.85
C GLN A 10 -0.81 -6.82 2.50
N LEU A 11 0.41 -6.43 2.15
CA LEU A 11 1.03 -6.71 0.86
C LEU A 11 2.19 -7.68 1.08
N THR A 12 2.11 -8.88 0.52
CA THR A 12 3.21 -9.85 0.55
C THR A 12 3.97 -9.75 -0.76
N PHE A 13 5.28 -9.49 -0.71
CA PHE A 13 6.10 -9.37 -1.91
C PHE A 13 6.56 -10.73 -2.42
N LEU A 14 6.72 -10.85 -3.74
CA LEU A 14 7.33 -12.01 -4.38
C LEU A 14 8.78 -12.22 -3.90
N PRO A 15 9.30 -13.46 -3.91
CA PRO A 15 10.70 -13.74 -3.54
C PRO A 15 11.72 -13.03 -4.42
N ASN A 16 11.36 -12.77 -5.68
CA ASN A 16 12.20 -12.13 -6.70
C ASN A 16 11.85 -10.65 -6.91
N THR A 17 11.16 -10.01 -5.97
CA THR A 17 10.87 -8.58 -6.03
C THR A 17 12.16 -7.78 -6.19
N PRO A 18 12.24 -6.84 -7.14
CA PRO A 18 13.43 -6.03 -7.35
C PRO A 18 13.80 -5.22 -6.11
N GLU A 19 15.11 -5.07 -5.86
CA GLU A 19 15.62 -4.36 -4.68
C GLU A 19 15.08 -2.92 -4.57
N HIS A 20 14.97 -2.20 -5.69
CA HIS A 20 14.46 -0.82 -5.68
C HIS A 20 13.02 -0.70 -5.20
N VAL A 21 12.19 -1.75 -5.36
CA VAL A 21 10.82 -1.80 -4.85
C VAL A 21 10.82 -1.96 -3.34
N LEU A 22 11.66 -2.87 -2.81
CA LEU A 22 11.79 -3.07 -1.36
C LEU A 22 12.45 -1.87 -0.67
N ALA A 23 13.38 -1.18 -1.35
CA ALA A 23 14.04 0.02 -0.86
C ALA A 23 13.05 1.15 -0.54
N ALA A 24 11.95 1.28 -1.29
CA ALA A 24 10.91 2.28 -1.02
C ALA A 24 10.30 2.15 0.39
N PHE A 25 10.33 0.95 0.97
CA PHE A 25 9.71 0.63 2.27
C PHE A 25 10.72 0.19 3.32
N SER A 26 12.01 0.14 3.02
CA SER A 26 13.00 -0.49 3.91
C SER A 26 13.18 0.26 5.23
N ALA A 27 12.93 1.57 5.25
CA ALA A 27 12.94 2.37 6.48
C ALA A 27 11.80 1.99 7.46
N LEU A 28 10.76 1.29 7.00
CA LEU A 28 9.67 0.78 7.84
C LEU A 28 10.01 -0.56 8.51
N ALA A 29 11.20 -1.11 8.29
CA ALA A 29 11.66 -2.33 8.95
C ALA A 29 12.35 -2.01 10.27
N THR A 30 11.65 -2.19 11.39
CA THR A 30 12.15 -1.81 12.73
C THR A 30 12.97 -2.89 13.43
N SER A 31 12.72 -4.17 13.15
CA SER A 31 13.47 -5.30 13.71
C SER A 31 13.51 -6.44 12.72
N LEU A 32 14.71 -6.82 12.29
CA LEU A 32 14.91 -7.90 11.33
C LEU A 32 15.35 -9.19 12.05
N PRO A 33 14.68 -10.33 11.80
CA PRO A 33 15.20 -11.63 12.19
C PRO A 33 16.56 -11.92 11.55
N ASP A 34 17.39 -12.74 12.21
CA ASP A 34 18.73 -13.12 11.70
C ASP A 34 18.69 -13.86 10.36
N ASP A 35 17.57 -14.50 10.02
CA ASP A 35 17.36 -15.24 8.78
C ASP A 35 16.76 -14.39 7.65
N ALA A 36 16.44 -13.11 7.91
CA ALA A 36 15.94 -12.21 6.89
C ALA A 36 17.06 -11.82 5.90
N PRO A 37 16.77 -11.77 4.58
CA PRO A 37 17.72 -11.23 3.62
C PRO A 37 18.01 -9.75 3.94
N PRO A 38 19.19 -9.22 3.59
CA PRO A 38 19.49 -7.81 3.80
C PRO A 38 18.51 -6.94 3.00
N LEU A 39 17.98 -5.90 3.65
CA LEU A 39 17.20 -4.87 2.95
C LEU A 39 18.13 -3.86 2.27
N PRO A 40 17.80 -3.42 1.05
CA PRO A 40 18.51 -2.32 0.41
C PRO A 40 18.30 -1.01 1.17
N ALA A 41 19.27 -0.11 1.07
CA ALA A 41 19.13 1.23 1.64
C ALA A 41 17.91 1.95 1.04
N PRO A 42 17.18 2.75 1.84
CA PRO A 42 16.08 3.54 1.31
C PRO A 42 16.59 4.53 0.25
N HIS A 43 15.73 4.88 -0.70
CA HIS A 43 16.06 5.89 -1.69
C HIS A 43 16.32 7.22 -0.99
N GLN A 44 17.37 7.93 -1.40
CA GLN A 44 17.62 9.28 -0.92
C GLN A 44 16.66 10.22 -1.67
N VAL A 45 15.68 10.74 -0.94
CA VAL A 45 14.73 11.74 -1.42
C VAL A 45 15.14 13.07 -0.80
N ASP A 46 15.09 14.16 -1.58
CA ASP A 46 15.41 15.49 -1.06
C ASP A 46 14.27 15.90 -0.10
N GLU A 47 14.56 15.98 1.21
CA GLU A 47 13.60 16.22 2.31
C GLU A 47 12.78 17.53 2.18
N THR A 48 13.11 18.36 1.19
CA THR A 48 12.46 19.65 0.94
C THR A 48 11.16 19.58 0.13
N VAL A 49 10.76 18.39 -0.34
CA VAL A 49 9.55 18.19 -1.15
C VAL A 49 8.49 17.47 -0.32
N ASP A 50 7.41 18.18 0.03
CA ASP A 50 6.19 17.60 0.61
C ASP A 50 5.46 16.77 -0.46
N TRP A 51 6.01 15.60 -0.77
CA TRP A 51 5.45 14.70 -1.78
C TRP A 51 4.26 13.91 -1.21
N GLU A 52 3.16 13.87 -1.96
CA GLU A 52 2.05 12.95 -1.72
C GLU A 52 1.69 12.20 -3.01
N PRO A 53 1.40 10.89 -2.94
CA PRO A 53 1.12 10.05 -4.09
C PRO A 53 -0.13 10.46 -4.87
N THR A 54 -1.03 11.26 -4.27
CA THR A 54 -2.26 11.74 -4.92
C THR A 54 -2.19 13.19 -5.41
N ASP A 55 -1.19 13.98 -5.00
CA ASP A 55 -1.21 15.43 -5.20
C ASP A 55 -0.22 15.93 -6.26
N GLU A 56 0.93 15.26 -6.45
CA GLU A 56 1.98 15.74 -7.37
C GLU A 56 1.88 15.21 -8.81
N VAL A 57 1.21 14.07 -9.01
CA VAL A 57 1.07 13.44 -10.34
C VAL A 57 -0.38 13.50 -10.77
N SER A 58 -0.67 14.16 -11.89
CA SER A 58 -2.04 14.24 -12.43
C SER A 58 -2.64 12.86 -12.74
N ASP A 59 -1.77 11.86 -13.02
CA ASP A 59 -2.11 10.45 -13.08
C ASP A 59 -0.98 9.62 -12.46
N PRO A 60 -1.12 9.15 -11.20
CA PRO A 60 -0.09 8.36 -10.51
C PRO A 60 0.31 7.08 -11.27
N LEU A 61 -0.54 6.55 -12.15
CA LEU A 61 -0.21 5.38 -12.98
C LEU A 61 0.82 5.70 -14.08
N SER A 62 0.96 6.97 -14.43
CA SER A 62 1.86 7.43 -15.48
C SER A 62 3.29 7.66 -14.99
N ASP A 63 3.54 7.58 -13.68
CA ASP A 63 4.85 7.72 -13.10
C ASP A 63 5.75 6.53 -13.51
N PRO A 64 6.86 6.76 -14.23
CA PRO A 64 7.76 5.70 -14.65
C PRO A 64 8.65 5.16 -13.52
N GLN A 65 8.79 5.89 -12.40
CA GLN A 65 9.69 5.56 -11.30
C GLN A 65 9.05 5.78 -9.92
N PRO A 66 7.86 5.21 -9.66
CA PRO A 66 7.10 5.48 -8.44
C PRO A 66 7.84 5.04 -7.16
N TRP A 67 8.80 4.12 -7.26
CA TRP A 67 9.60 3.65 -6.12
C TRP A 67 10.62 4.66 -5.61
N LEU A 68 10.94 5.74 -6.36
CA LEU A 68 11.92 6.74 -5.94
C LEU A 68 11.39 7.71 -4.87
N HIS A 69 10.08 7.74 -4.66
CA HIS A 69 9.44 8.63 -3.70
C HIS A 69 9.61 8.13 -2.26
N ASP A 70 9.46 9.04 -1.29
CA ASP A 70 9.61 8.72 0.13
C ASP A 70 8.32 8.10 0.70
N TRP A 71 8.01 6.90 0.22
CA TRP A 71 6.86 6.13 0.70
C TRP A 71 6.91 5.89 2.20
N SER A 72 8.08 5.69 2.78
CA SER A 72 8.22 5.40 4.20
C SER A 72 7.84 6.61 5.06
N ALA A 73 8.31 7.81 4.71
CA ALA A 73 7.91 9.03 5.40
C ALA A 73 6.43 9.35 5.17
N TRP A 74 5.95 9.26 3.93
CA TRP A 74 4.55 9.52 3.60
C TRP A 74 3.59 8.57 4.35
N LEU A 75 3.88 7.27 4.37
CA LEU A 75 3.10 6.28 5.11
C LEU A 75 3.09 6.59 6.61
N SER A 76 4.23 7.04 7.13
CA SER A 76 4.39 7.38 8.54
C SER A 76 3.68 8.69 8.92
N SER A 77 3.61 9.67 8.03
CA SER A 77 2.91 10.95 8.25
C SER A 77 1.39 10.84 8.06
N SER A 78 0.95 9.95 7.17
CA SER A 78 -0.48 9.66 6.87
C SER A 78 -1.18 8.85 7.98
N MET A 79 -0.50 8.59 9.08
CA MET A 79 -0.96 7.86 10.24
C MET A 79 -1.97 8.69 11.07
N THR A 80 -3.28 8.46 10.93
CA THR A 80 -4.29 9.22 11.68
C THR A 80 -4.24 8.91 13.19
N VAL A 81 -4.37 9.97 14.00
CA VAL A 81 -4.15 9.94 15.46
C VAL A 81 -5.27 9.21 16.24
N SER A 82 -6.38 8.83 15.60
CA SER A 82 -7.57 8.33 16.29
C SER A 82 -7.64 6.81 16.51
N THR A 83 -6.92 6.00 15.73
CA THR A 83 -6.85 4.53 15.89
C THR A 83 -5.47 4.04 15.50
N THR A 84 -4.74 3.41 16.43
CA THR A 84 -3.30 3.05 16.35
C THR A 84 -2.79 2.87 14.93
N PRO A 85 -2.21 3.94 14.33
CA PRO A 85 -1.74 3.87 12.98
C PRO A 85 -0.45 3.07 12.92
N HIS A 86 -0.23 2.38 11.80
CA HIS A 86 0.83 1.39 11.69
C HIS A 86 1.27 1.23 10.24
N ALA A 87 2.56 1.37 9.97
CA ALA A 87 3.17 0.92 8.73
C ALA A 87 4.45 0.17 9.11
N GLN A 88 4.57 -1.09 8.68
CA GLN A 88 5.72 -1.91 9.02
C GLN A 88 6.05 -2.87 7.88
N LEU A 89 7.34 -2.95 7.54
CA LEU A 89 7.89 -3.98 6.68
C LEU A 89 8.48 -5.08 7.56
N THR A 90 8.00 -6.32 7.41
CA THR A 90 8.42 -7.47 8.23
C THR A 90 8.84 -8.65 7.39
N TRP A 91 9.76 -9.45 7.92
CA TRP A 91 10.10 -10.76 7.35
C TRP A 91 9.17 -11.82 7.95
N SER A 92 8.38 -12.46 7.09
CA SER A 92 7.39 -13.45 7.50
C SER A 92 8.02 -14.84 7.70
N ARG A 93 7.31 -15.70 8.42
CA ARG A 93 7.69 -17.12 8.59
C ARG A 93 7.71 -17.92 7.27
N THR A 94 7.02 -17.43 6.24
CA THR A 94 7.04 -18.04 4.89
C THR A 94 8.19 -17.51 4.03
N GLN A 95 9.15 -16.82 4.66
CA GLN A 95 10.31 -16.23 4.00
C GLN A 95 9.91 -15.25 2.91
N ARG A 96 9.06 -14.28 3.29
CA ARG A 96 8.58 -13.20 2.43
C ARG A 96 8.64 -11.87 3.16
N TRP A 97 8.90 -10.80 2.41
CA TRP A 97 8.64 -9.46 2.90
C TRP A 97 7.15 -9.19 2.89
N VAL A 98 6.62 -8.73 4.02
CA VAL A 98 5.23 -8.34 4.18
C VAL A 98 5.18 -6.90 4.66
N LEU A 99 4.56 -6.04 3.86
CA LEU A 99 4.23 -4.66 4.22
C LEU A 99 2.81 -4.64 4.78
N SER A 100 2.69 -4.36 6.07
CA SER A 100 1.43 -4.20 6.78
C SER A 100 1.19 -2.74 7.08
N CYS A 101 0.03 -2.23 6.66
CA CYS A 101 -0.25 -0.81 6.73
C CYS A 101 -1.68 -0.48 7.13
N ARG A 102 -1.80 0.59 7.92
CA ARG A 102 -3.04 1.25 8.34
C ARG A 102 -2.78 2.75 8.41
N TRP A 103 -3.37 3.51 7.48
CA TRP A 103 -3.23 4.96 7.40
C TRP A 103 -4.58 5.63 7.07
N GLY A 104 -4.67 6.94 7.20
CA GLY A 104 -5.82 7.71 6.71
C GLY A 104 -5.37 8.87 5.82
N ILE A 105 -5.97 8.95 4.64
CA ILE A 105 -5.62 9.91 3.60
C ILE A 105 -6.84 10.76 3.24
N LYS A 106 -6.63 12.05 2.96
CA LYS A 106 -7.70 12.97 2.54
C LYS A 106 -8.03 12.82 1.06
N SER A 107 -8.41 11.60 0.66
CA SER A 107 -8.76 11.25 -0.71
C SER A 107 -9.86 10.18 -0.70
N TRP A 108 -10.41 9.81 -1.85
CA TRP A 108 -11.37 8.71 -2.00
C TRP A 108 -10.69 7.45 -2.59
N PRO A 109 -11.22 6.23 -2.36
CA PRO A 109 -10.58 4.97 -2.76
C PRO A 109 -10.11 4.92 -4.22
N GLU A 110 -10.94 5.39 -5.16
CA GLU A 110 -10.66 5.39 -6.59
C GLU A 110 -9.49 6.30 -6.99
N SER A 111 -9.18 7.33 -6.19
CA SER A 111 -8.01 8.19 -6.40
C SER A 111 -6.73 7.62 -5.77
N ILE A 112 -6.86 6.76 -4.76
CA ILE A 112 -5.71 6.11 -4.10
C ILE A 112 -5.23 4.89 -4.90
N LEU A 113 -6.16 4.13 -5.50
CA LEU A 113 -5.85 2.91 -6.25
C LEU A 113 -4.76 3.11 -7.33
N PRO A 114 -4.81 4.16 -8.19
CA PRO A 114 -3.76 4.48 -9.15
C PRO A 114 -2.35 4.47 -8.55
N ALA A 115 -2.15 5.08 -7.38
CA ALA A 115 -0.85 5.20 -6.74
C ALA A 115 -0.30 3.86 -6.21
N LEU A 116 -1.15 2.86 -5.99
CA LEU A 116 -0.74 1.54 -5.50
C LEU A 116 -0.49 0.54 -6.64
N GLN A 117 -1.00 0.80 -7.83
CA GLN A 117 -1.07 -0.18 -8.91
C GLN A 117 0.31 -0.73 -9.33
N TRP A 118 1.35 0.10 -9.26
CA TRP A 118 2.71 -0.28 -9.62
C TRP A 118 3.26 -1.42 -8.74
N LEU A 119 2.74 -1.59 -7.53
CA LEU A 119 3.11 -2.69 -6.64
C LEU A 119 2.59 -4.04 -7.14
N GLY A 120 1.45 -4.07 -7.83
CA GLY A 120 0.72 -5.28 -8.19
C GLY A 120 1.59 -6.41 -8.79
N PRO A 121 2.44 -6.14 -9.80
CA PRO A 121 3.33 -7.14 -10.40
C PRO A 121 4.38 -7.73 -9.44
N HIS A 122 4.62 -7.09 -8.30
CA HIS A 122 5.62 -7.48 -7.31
C HIS A 122 5.01 -8.16 -6.08
N LEU A 123 3.70 -8.36 -6.07
CA LEU A 123 2.99 -8.99 -4.96
C LEU A 123 2.74 -10.47 -5.21
N GLU A 124 2.88 -11.26 -4.15
CA GLU A 124 2.51 -12.67 -4.13
C GLU A 124 0.99 -12.79 -4.18
N GLY A 125 0.51 -13.59 -5.13
CA GLY A 125 -0.91 -13.88 -5.31
C GLY A 125 -1.11 -15.24 -5.97
N PHE A 126 -2.36 -15.64 -6.11
CA PHE A 126 -2.70 -16.86 -6.83
C PHE A 126 -3.16 -16.52 -8.25
N ASP A 127 -2.41 -16.93 -9.26
CA ASP A 127 -2.75 -16.65 -10.67
C ASP A 127 -4.15 -17.11 -11.08
N GLN A 128 -4.68 -18.11 -10.36
CA GLN A 128 -6.00 -18.70 -10.62
C GLN A 128 -7.15 -18.01 -9.89
N ARG A 129 -6.91 -17.22 -8.83
CA ARG A 129 -7.97 -16.63 -8.00
C ARG A 129 -7.57 -15.26 -7.43
N PRO A 130 -8.48 -14.28 -7.43
CA PRO A 130 -8.25 -13.03 -6.71
C PRO A 130 -7.96 -13.27 -5.22
N ILE A 131 -7.08 -12.47 -4.64
CA ILE A 131 -6.84 -12.44 -3.19
C ILE A 131 -7.20 -11.07 -2.62
N VAL A 132 -7.72 -11.05 -1.39
CA VAL A 132 -7.95 -9.80 -0.67
C VAL A 132 -6.62 -9.30 -0.10
N LEU A 133 -6.25 -8.08 -0.44
CA LEU A 133 -5.12 -7.35 0.15
C LEU A 133 -5.55 -6.55 1.39
N GLY A 134 -6.81 -6.15 1.46
CA GLY A 134 -7.36 -5.37 2.57
C GLY A 134 -8.59 -4.57 2.18
N TYR A 135 -8.76 -3.38 2.75
CA TYR A 135 -9.90 -2.53 2.49
C TYR A 135 -9.58 -1.03 2.55
N MET A 136 -10.47 -0.23 1.95
CA MET A 136 -10.48 1.23 2.05
C MET A 136 -11.87 1.69 2.50
N GLN A 137 -11.96 2.42 3.61
CA GLN A 137 -13.20 2.96 4.16
C GLN A 137 -13.19 4.48 4.06
N TYR A 138 -13.93 5.03 3.09
CA TYR A 138 -14.18 6.46 3.05
C TYR A 138 -15.21 6.85 4.11
N GLY A 139 -14.97 7.93 4.85
CA GLY A 139 -15.89 8.39 5.90
C GLY A 139 -17.28 8.80 5.39
N GLY A 140 -17.44 9.00 4.08
CA GLY A 140 -18.73 9.27 3.44
C GLY A 140 -19.53 8.02 3.06
N ASP A 141 -18.90 6.85 3.03
CA ASP A 141 -19.50 5.62 2.52
C ASP A 141 -20.04 4.73 3.62
N ALA A 142 -21.14 4.02 3.34
CA ALA A 142 -21.78 3.13 4.31
C ALA A 142 -21.01 1.82 4.55
N ARG A 143 -20.15 1.42 3.60
CA ARG A 143 -19.39 0.16 3.61
C ARG A 143 -17.98 0.39 3.04
N PRO A 144 -17.01 -0.46 3.39
CA PRO A 144 -15.67 -0.35 2.84
C PRO A 144 -15.61 -0.90 1.41
N ALA A 145 -14.68 -0.37 0.62
CA ALA A 145 -14.22 -0.97 -0.61
C ALA A 145 -13.20 -2.08 -0.29
N LEU A 146 -13.37 -3.28 -0.84
CA LEU A 146 -12.36 -4.33 -0.76
C LEU A 146 -11.27 -4.09 -1.80
N VAL A 147 -10.03 -4.30 -1.38
CA VAL A 147 -8.85 -4.19 -2.25
C VAL A 147 -8.39 -5.59 -2.61
N TRP A 148 -8.37 -5.88 -3.90
CA TRP A 148 -8.06 -7.20 -4.43
C TRP A 148 -6.77 -7.17 -5.24
N LEU A 149 -6.05 -8.30 -5.27
CA LEU A 149 -4.99 -8.59 -6.23
C LEU A 149 -5.42 -9.74 -7.14
N TYR A 150 -5.35 -9.54 -8.45
CA TYR A 150 -5.55 -10.59 -9.43
C TYR A 150 -4.60 -10.41 -10.62
N ARG A 151 -3.78 -11.43 -10.90
CA ARG A 151 -2.80 -11.42 -12.02
C ARG A 151 -1.92 -10.17 -12.05
N GLY A 152 -1.37 -9.80 -10.89
CA GLY A 152 -0.50 -8.63 -10.75
C GLY A 152 -1.22 -7.28 -10.87
N ARG A 153 -2.57 -7.26 -10.83
CA ARG A 153 -3.36 -6.02 -10.84
C ARG A 153 -4.11 -5.85 -9.54
N ILE A 154 -4.00 -4.65 -8.96
CA ILE A 154 -4.82 -4.26 -7.82
C ILE A 154 -6.15 -3.72 -8.34
N THR A 155 -7.26 -4.08 -7.71
CA THR A 155 -8.61 -3.61 -8.06
C THR A 155 -9.43 -3.32 -6.82
N LEU A 156 -10.44 -2.47 -6.96
CA LEU A 156 -11.42 -2.19 -5.91
C LEU A 156 -12.75 -2.90 -6.21
N GLU A 157 -13.38 -3.41 -5.16
CA GLU A 157 -14.77 -3.85 -5.18
C GLU A 157 -15.55 -3.03 -4.15
N LEU A 158 -16.52 -2.26 -4.62
CA LEU A 158 -17.45 -1.54 -3.75
C LEU A 158 -18.54 -2.50 -3.31
N LEU A 159 -18.58 -2.83 -2.02
CA LEU A 159 -19.65 -3.65 -1.47
C LEU A 159 -20.96 -2.86 -1.48
N THR A 160 -21.80 -3.08 -2.50
CA THR A 160 -23.11 -2.43 -2.55
C THR A 160 -24.12 -3.17 -1.66
N PRO A 161 -25.18 -2.50 -1.19
CA PRO A 161 -26.26 -3.18 -0.47
C PRO A 161 -27.04 -4.22 -1.32
N GLU A 162 -26.90 -4.22 -2.65
CA GLU A 162 -27.69 -5.08 -3.54
C GLU A 162 -27.13 -6.50 -3.72
N ASP A 163 -25.87 -6.74 -3.33
CA ASP A 163 -25.22 -8.06 -3.40
C ASP A 163 -25.77 -9.10 -2.39
N GLU A 164 -26.75 -8.71 -1.55
CA GLU A 164 -27.43 -9.58 -0.57
C GLU A 164 -28.70 -10.27 -1.13
N ARG A 165 -28.99 -10.15 -2.44
CA ARG A 165 -30.21 -10.72 -3.08
C ARG A 165 -29.98 -11.83 -4.11
N MET A 166 -28.85 -12.52 -4.09
CA MET A 166 -28.66 -13.75 -4.88
C MET A 166 -28.31 -14.95 -4.02
#